data_AF-A0A108E755-F1
#
_entry.id   AF-A0A108E755-F1
#
_cell.length_a   1.000
_cell.length_b   1.000
_cell.length_c   1.000
_cell.angle_alpha   90.00
_cell.angle_beta   90.00
_cell.angle_gamma   90.00
#
_symmetry.space_group_name_H-M   'P 1'
#
loop_
_entity.id
_entity.type
_entity.pdbx_description
1 polymer ?
#
loop_
_entity_poly.entity_id
_entity_poly.type
_entity_poly.pdbx_seq_one_letter_code
_entity_poly.pdbx_strand_id
1 'polypeptide(L)'
;MSKAGTTFRGYKRLTHHYALGWEHLDEHEYLGDFRVLNVRYFPSAGGDYDDLGERVYTIRAPRLLSEADIRDTLVSELSFGCRCQHDCCGHAFAHVYRQDVKRVKRRRWVVRVHVHRNV
;
A
#
# COMPACT_ATOMS: atom_id res chain seq x y z
N MET A 1 1.61 9.55 0.68
CA MET A 1 0.57 8.85 -0.10
C MET A 1 0.45 9.48 -1.48
N SER A 2 0.44 8.64 -2.52
CA SER A 2 0.50 9.02 -3.93
C SER A 2 -0.83 9.62 -4.43
N LYS A 3 -0.76 10.72 -5.21
CA LYS A 3 -1.94 11.40 -5.77
C LYS A 3 -2.35 10.75 -7.10
N ALA A 4 -3.57 10.98 -7.57
CA ALA A 4 -3.93 10.61 -8.93
C ALA A 4 -2.95 11.26 -9.94
N GLY A 5 -2.51 10.49 -10.93
CA GLY A 5 -1.55 10.94 -11.95
C GLY A 5 -0.08 10.72 -11.60
N THR A 6 0.26 10.38 -10.36
CA THR A 6 1.66 10.13 -9.96
C THR A 6 2.13 8.73 -10.34
N THR A 7 3.44 8.59 -10.52
CA THR A 7 4.13 7.32 -10.70
C THR A 7 4.98 7.01 -9.48
N PHE A 8 5.06 5.74 -9.10
CA PHE A 8 5.99 5.25 -8.09
C PHE A 8 6.77 4.05 -8.63
N ARG A 9 7.98 3.85 -8.10
CA ARG A 9 8.83 2.71 -8.44
C ARG A 9 8.44 1.52 -7.58
N GLY A 10 8.07 0.42 -8.20
CA GLY A 10 7.78 -0.81 -7.50
C GLY A 10 9.03 -1.64 -7.28
N TYR A 11 9.15 -2.21 -6.08
CA TYR A 11 10.27 -3.06 -5.71
C TYR A 11 9.77 -4.37 -5.12
N LYS A 12 10.50 -5.45 -5.41
CA LYS A 12 10.36 -6.75 -4.78
C LYS A 12 11.46 -6.92 -3.76
N ARG A 13 11.06 -7.17 -2.51
CA ARG A 13 11.98 -7.55 -1.46
C ARG A 13 12.54 -8.96 -1.75
N LEU A 14 13.86 -9.09 -1.77
CA LEU A 14 14.58 -10.34 -2.07
C LEU A 14 15.00 -11.08 -0.79
N THR A 15 15.28 -10.33 0.27
CA THR A 15 15.76 -10.86 1.55
C THR A 15 14.77 -10.50 2.68
N HIS A 16 14.70 -11.32 3.73
CA HIS A 16 13.78 -11.12 4.85
C HIS A 16 14.50 -11.07 6.21
N HIS A 17 15.59 -10.31 6.29
CA HIS A 17 16.45 -10.26 7.48
C HIS A 17 15.89 -9.33 8.54
N TYR A 18 15.15 -8.30 8.14
CA TYR A 18 14.64 -7.25 9.03
C TYR A 18 13.15 -7.37 9.32
N ALA A 19 12.75 -6.94 10.51
CA ALA A 19 11.34 -6.88 10.92
C ALA A 19 10.55 -5.83 10.10
N LEU A 20 9.22 -5.95 10.15
CA LEU A 20 8.28 -4.99 9.53
C LEU A 20 8.63 -3.54 9.96
N GLY A 21 8.67 -2.61 9.01
CA GLY A 21 9.10 -1.22 9.23
C GLY A 21 10.59 -0.93 8.98
N TRP A 22 11.44 -1.95 9.09
CA TRP A 22 12.88 -1.90 8.73
C TRP A 22 13.20 -2.59 7.41
N GLU A 23 12.17 -3.06 6.72
CA GLU A 23 12.25 -3.84 5.48
C GLU A 23 13.00 -3.12 4.37
N HIS A 24 13.07 -1.78 4.40
CA HIS A 24 13.86 -0.97 3.48
C HIS A 24 15.37 -1.24 3.54
N LEU A 25 15.85 -1.94 4.57
CA LEU A 25 17.25 -2.38 4.71
C LEU A 25 17.53 -3.72 4.01
N ASP A 26 16.51 -4.45 3.57
CA ASP A 26 16.69 -5.66 2.78
C ASP A 26 17.11 -5.36 1.34
N GLU A 27 17.54 -6.39 0.62
CA GLU A 27 17.80 -6.29 -0.81
C GLU A 27 16.49 -6.20 -1.59
N HIS A 28 16.48 -5.36 -2.63
CA HIS A 28 15.30 -5.09 -3.43
C HIS A 28 15.62 -5.17 -4.92
N GLU A 29 14.76 -5.86 -5.66
CA GLU A 29 14.75 -5.86 -7.12
C GLU A 29 13.75 -4.83 -7.64
N TYR A 30 14.18 -4.00 -8.58
CA TYR A 30 13.29 -3.04 -9.24
C TYR A 30 12.38 -3.75 -10.25
N LEU A 31 11.07 -3.62 -10.07
CA LEU A 31 10.06 -4.27 -10.93
C LEU A 31 9.47 -3.35 -12.00
N GLY A 32 9.73 -2.05 -11.92
CA GLY A 32 9.21 -1.07 -12.87
C GLY A 32 8.30 -0.01 -12.24
N ASP A 33 7.85 0.90 -13.10
CA ASP A 33 7.03 2.04 -12.72
C ASP A 33 5.52 1.71 -12.69
N PHE A 34 4.91 1.94 -11.53
CA PHE A 34 3.48 1.85 -11.30
C PHE A 34 2.86 3.24 -11.36
N ARG A 35 1.74 3.38 -12.07
CA ARG A 35 1.06 4.66 -12.21
C ARG A 35 -0.28 4.66 -11.49
N VAL A 36 -0.48 5.60 -10.58
CA VAL A 36 -1.77 5.86 -9.95
C VAL A 36 -2.67 6.56 -10.96
N LEU A 37 -3.75 5.89 -11.36
CA LEU A 37 -4.73 6.42 -12.30
C LEU A 37 -5.83 7.22 -11.59
N ASN A 38 -6.24 6.76 -10.41
CA ASN A 38 -7.30 7.39 -9.63
C ASN A 38 -7.14 7.05 -8.15
N VAL A 39 -7.62 7.94 -7.28
CA VAL A 39 -7.74 7.73 -5.83
C VAL A 39 -9.12 8.22 -5.40
N ARG A 40 -9.92 7.35 -4.78
CA ARG A 40 -11.19 7.72 -4.15
C ARG A 40 -11.03 7.62 -2.64
N TYR A 41 -11.60 8.59 -1.92
CA TYR A 41 -11.64 8.58 -0.46
C TYR A 41 -13.07 8.28 -0.01
N PHE A 42 -13.19 7.38 0.96
CA PHE A 42 -14.43 7.05 1.64
C PHE A 42 -14.20 7.36 3.12
N PRO A 43 -14.80 8.45 3.66
CA PRO A 43 -14.65 8.76 5.07
C PRO A 43 -15.23 7.63 5.93
N SER A 44 -14.73 7.49 7.15
CA SER A 44 -15.32 6.58 8.14
C SER A 44 -16.81 6.88 8.29
N ALA A 45 -17.62 5.84 8.46
CA ALA A 45 -19.07 5.96 8.67
C ALA A 45 -19.42 6.59 10.03
N GLY A 46 -18.42 6.85 10.88
CA GLY A 46 -18.59 7.32 12.26
C GLY A 46 -18.88 6.15 13.21
N GLY A 47 -18.29 6.20 14.41
CA GLY A 47 -18.51 5.20 15.46
C GLY A 47 -17.23 4.67 16.11
N ASP A 48 -16.11 4.73 15.40
CA ASP A 48 -14.78 4.37 15.91
C ASP A 48 -13.85 5.59 15.79
N TYR A 49 -13.28 6.03 16.91
CA TYR A 49 -12.37 7.19 16.93
C TYR A 49 -11.08 6.91 16.15
N ASP A 50 -10.76 5.63 15.99
CA ASP A 50 -9.50 5.17 15.40
C ASP A 50 -9.62 4.87 13.92
N ASP A 51 -10.83 4.83 13.36
CA ASP A 51 -11.06 4.66 11.94
C ASP A 51 -11.02 6.00 11.19
N LEU A 52 -10.04 6.14 10.28
CA LEU A 52 -9.88 7.32 9.44
C LEU A 52 -10.50 7.14 8.04
N GLY A 53 -11.16 6.00 7.81
CA GLY A 53 -11.82 5.63 6.57
C GLY A 53 -10.92 4.88 5.59
N GLU A 54 -11.41 4.77 4.35
CA GLU A 54 -10.77 3.99 3.31
C GLU A 54 -10.31 4.85 2.12
N ARG A 55 -9.28 4.38 1.43
CA ARG A 55 -8.87 4.89 0.12
C ARG A 55 -8.86 3.78 -0.90
N VAL A 56 -9.49 4.02 -2.04
CA VAL A 56 -9.50 3.08 -3.17
C VAL A 56 -8.64 3.63 -4.30
N TYR A 57 -7.51 2.98 -4.54
CA TYR A 57 -6.57 3.32 -5.60
C TYR A 57 -6.88 2.50 -6.85
N THR A 58 -6.86 3.15 -8.01
CA THR A 58 -6.78 2.46 -9.31
C THR A 58 -5.38 2.64 -9.86
N ILE A 59 -4.66 1.55 -10.09
CA ILE A 59 -3.23 1.57 -10.43
C ILE A 59 -3.00 0.81 -11.74
N ARG A 60 -2.09 1.34 -12.56
CA ARG A 60 -1.55 0.66 -13.74
C ARG A 60 -0.19 0.05 -13.41
N ALA A 61 -0.08 -1.25 -13.54
CA ALA A 61 1.16 -2.00 -13.33
C ALA A 61 2.07 -1.99 -14.60
N PRO A 62 3.38 -2.24 -14.44
CA PRO A 62 4.31 -2.58 -15.51
C PRO A 62 3.85 -3.77 -16.36
N ARG A 63 4.52 -4.01 -17.50
CA ARG A 63 4.30 -5.21 -18.31
C ARG A 63 5.14 -6.36 -17.76
N LEU A 64 4.75 -7.60 -18.07
CA LEU A 64 5.54 -8.81 -17.83
C LEU A 64 5.82 -9.18 -16.35
N LEU A 65 5.15 -8.53 -15.39
CA LEU A 65 5.20 -8.95 -13.99
C LEU A 65 4.18 -10.06 -13.69
N SER A 66 4.55 -10.96 -12.77
CA SER A 66 3.62 -11.96 -12.25
C SER A 66 2.51 -11.29 -11.43
N GLU A 67 1.39 -12.00 -11.27
CA GLU A 67 0.28 -11.49 -10.46
C GLU A 67 0.67 -11.35 -8.99
N ALA A 68 1.50 -12.26 -8.48
CA ALA A 68 2.00 -12.26 -7.12
C ALA A 68 2.90 -11.04 -6.87
N ASP A 69 3.89 -10.80 -7.75
CA ASP A 69 4.81 -9.67 -7.59
C ASP A 69 4.07 -8.33 -7.60
N ILE A 70 3.06 -8.18 -8.47
CA ILE A 70 2.22 -6.99 -8.49
C ILE A 70 1.47 -6.82 -7.17
N ARG A 71 0.82 -7.89 -6.67
CA ARG A 71 0.09 -7.81 -5.40
C ARG A 71 0.99 -7.42 -4.26
N ASP A 72 2.14 -8.07 -4.16
CA ASP A 72 3.05 -7.90 -3.02
C ASP A 72 3.68 -6.50 -3.05
N THR A 73 4.03 -6.00 -4.25
CA THR A 73 4.47 -4.61 -4.45
C THR A 73 3.39 -3.62 -4.00
N LEU A 74 2.14 -3.83 -4.42
CA LEU A 74 1.03 -2.92 -4.09
C LEU A 74 0.69 -2.94 -2.60
N VAL A 75 0.77 -4.10 -1.95
CA VAL A 75 0.60 -4.23 -0.50
C VAL A 75 1.71 -3.48 0.22
N SER A 76 2.97 -3.71 -0.16
CA SER A 76 4.13 -3.09 0.49
C SER A 76 4.15 -1.58 0.33
N GLU A 77 3.93 -1.06 -0.89
CA GLU A 77 3.98 0.38 -1.16
C GLU A 77 2.87 1.18 -0.47
N LEU A 78 1.65 0.61 -0.42
CA LEU A 78 0.47 1.33 0.08
C LEU A 78 0.22 1.10 1.57
N SER A 79 0.90 0.12 2.18
CA SER A 79 0.87 -0.08 3.62
C SER A 79 1.98 0.72 4.29
N PHE A 80 1.65 1.39 5.39
CA PHE A 80 2.64 2.05 6.22
C PHE A 80 2.15 2.08 7.67
N GLY A 81 3.10 2.14 8.61
CA GLY A 81 2.78 2.27 10.03
C GLY A 81 3.66 3.29 10.73
N CYS A 82 3.23 3.70 11.93
CA CYS A 82 4.03 4.45 12.89
C CYS A 82 5.31 3.68 13.21
N ARG A 83 6.43 4.39 13.27
CA ARG A 83 7.75 3.87 13.66
C ARG A 83 8.20 4.42 15.02
N CYS A 84 7.28 4.97 15.81
CA CYS A 84 7.62 5.46 17.14
C CYS A 84 7.99 4.29 18.04
N GLN A 85 8.89 4.55 18.99
CA GLN A 85 9.30 3.58 20.01
C GLN A 85 8.19 3.26 21.03
N HIS A 86 7.07 3.99 20.99
CA HIS A 86 5.96 3.85 21.92
C HIS A 86 4.69 3.41 21.20
N ASP A 87 3.95 2.52 21.83
CA ASP A 87 2.85 1.76 21.22
C ASP A 87 1.60 2.62 20.89
N CYS A 88 1.41 3.79 21.53
CA CYS A 88 0.24 4.67 21.34
C CYS A 88 0.63 6.08 20.89
N CYS A 89 1.32 6.18 19.74
CA CYS A 89 1.80 7.45 19.19
C CYS A 89 0.70 8.32 18.55
N GLY A 90 -0.52 7.79 18.37
CA GLY A 90 -1.65 8.49 17.75
C GLY A 90 -1.48 8.80 16.27
N HIS A 91 -0.43 8.29 15.61
CA HIS A 91 -0.20 8.44 14.17
C HIS A 91 -1.17 7.60 13.36
N ALA A 92 -1.35 7.98 12.09
CA ALA A 92 -2.09 7.17 11.14
C ALA A 92 -1.24 5.98 10.65
N PHE A 93 -1.90 4.86 10.41
CA PHE A 93 -1.39 3.64 9.82
C PHE A 93 -2.29 3.32 8.64
N ALA A 94 -1.72 2.89 7.53
CA ALA A 94 -2.47 2.34 6.42
C ALA A 94 -2.13 0.86 6.27
N HIS A 95 -3.17 0.04 6.12
CA HIS A 95 -3.02 -1.38 5.87
C HIS A 95 -3.72 -1.78 4.57
N VAL A 96 -3.06 -2.62 3.78
CA VAL A 96 -3.62 -3.23 2.58
C VAL A 96 -3.62 -4.73 2.76
N TYR A 97 -4.79 -5.34 2.82
CA TYR A 97 -4.87 -6.79 2.80
C TYR A 97 -4.68 -7.34 1.38
N ARG A 98 -4.05 -8.51 1.26
CA ARG A 98 -3.80 -9.13 -0.06
C ARG A 98 -5.11 -9.40 -0.83
N GLN A 99 -6.20 -9.72 -0.13
CA GLN A 99 -7.52 -9.90 -0.73
C GLN A 99 -8.11 -8.61 -1.31
N ASP A 100 -7.68 -7.44 -0.84
CA ASP A 100 -8.14 -6.13 -1.30
C ASP A 100 -7.45 -5.64 -2.57
N VAL A 101 -6.47 -6.41 -3.06
CA VAL A 101 -5.78 -6.14 -4.32
C VAL A 101 -6.39 -6.97 -5.45
N LYS A 102 -7.26 -6.32 -6.22
CA LYS A 102 -8.01 -6.97 -7.30
C LYS A 102 -7.57 -6.46 -8.67
N ARG A 103 -7.28 -7.39 -9.58
CA ARG A 103 -7.09 -7.06 -10.99
C ARG A 103 -8.44 -6.84 -11.64
N VAL A 104 -8.64 -5.68 -12.25
CA VAL A 104 -9.91 -5.35 -12.93
C VAL A 104 -9.82 -5.47 -14.44
N LYS A 105 -8.65 -5.17 -15.04
CA LYS A 105 -8.36 -5.32 -16.47
C LYS A 105 -6.87 -5.62 -16.68
N ARG A 106 -6.44 -5.83 -17.92
CA ARG A 106 -5.01 -5.97 -18.27
C ARG A 106 -4.23 -4.79 -17.69
N ARG A 107 -3.27 -5.10 -16.80
CA ARG A 107 -2.41 -4.15 -16.08
C ARG A 107 -3.13 -3.14 -15.19
N ARG A 108 -4.46 -3.24 -15.00
CA ARG A 108 -5.21 -2.30 -14.16
C ARG A 108 -5.71 -3.02 -12.91
N TRP A 109 -5.38 -2.42 -11.79
CA TRP A 109 -5.57 -2.96 -10.46
C TRP A 109 -6.34 -1.97 -9.60
N VAL A 110 -7.19 -2.49 -8.74
CA VAL A 110 -7.88 -1.74 -7.71
C VAL A 110 -7.36 -2.23 -6.38
N VAL A 111 -6.98 -1.29 -5.51
CA VAL A 111 -6.47 -1.57 -4.17
C VAL A 111 -7.29 -0.77 -3.18
N ARG A 112 -7.92 -1.47 -2.23
CA ARG A 112 -8.54 -0.82 -1.07
C ARG A 112 -7.50 -0.75 0.05
N VAL A 113 -7.36 0.45 0.61
CA VAL A 113 -6.42 0.78 1.67
C VAL A 113 -7.22 1.26 2.86
N HIS A 114 -7.08 0.58 3.98
CA HIS A 114 -7.74 0.90 5.24
C HIS A 114 -6.82 1.80 6.05
N VAL A 115 -7.35 2.89 6.62
CA VAL A 115 -6.53 3.85 7.36
C VAL A 115 -7.07 3.96 8.78
N HIS A 116 -6.21 3.71 9.75
CA HIS A 116 -6.55 3.75 11.17
C HIS A 116 -5.54 4.62 11.93
N ARG A 117 -5.86 5.03 13.15
CA ARG A 117 -4.88 5.50 14.13
C ARG A 117 -4.74 4.46 15.25
N ASN A 118 -3.60 4.47 15.93
CA ASN A 118 -3.40 3.70 17.15
C ASN A 118 -3.30 4.70 18.31
N VAL A 119 -4.38 4.86 19.08
CA VAL A 119 -4.40 5.59 20.36
C VAL A 119 -4.79 4.65 21.49
#